data_AF-A0A0M0J9P5-F1
#
_entry.id   AF-A0A0M0J9P5-F1
#
_cell.length_a   1.000
_cell.length_b   1.000
_cell.length_c   1.000
_cell.angle_alpha   90.00
_cell.angle_beta   90.00
_cell.angle_gamma   90.00
#
_symmetry.space_group_name_H-M   'P 1'
#
loop_
_entity.id
_entity.type
_entity.pdbx_description
1 polymer ?
#
loop_
_entity_poly.entity_id
_entity_poly.type
_entity_poly.pdbx_seq_one_letter_code
_entity_poly.pdbx_strand_id
1 'polypeptide(L)'
;MNVIARTLPGMRVLRQDPEECLFSFICSSNNNIKRIGGMLQSIRQQYGTKIPLATLGAEAASEQAAATELSAPVGHGGAADFYTFPSAAAMAAASEEELRKLGLGYRAPYLRQTAQRLTREGASWLKSLRMERDPNVVRATLTELPGVGPKVADCVALFSLDQHSCVPVDVHVWEIACREFDPTLAQEKSLTPKVYARVGEQFRRAYGSHAGWAHSYLFAAELPTFRDQLPEAMRQKMALFAEHEREKKAVARAEKKARAEAKAEIKDEDENKTLPPDDAPATAPLPASTATKPPRKRSSLAAAAAAASAALREASSPAGTTMAGRKRPVAEAVD
;
A
#
# COMPACT_ATOMS: atom_id res chain seq x y z
N MET A 1 7.97 -19.21 -4.71
CA MET A 1 9.24 -18.64 -5.21
C MET A 1 9.81 -19.40 -6.42
N ASN A 2 10.21 -20.67 -6.29
CA ASN A 2 10.89 -21.41 -7.38
C ASN A 2 10.16 -21.40 -8.73
N VAL A 3 8.84 -21.57 -8.73
CA VAL A 3 8.04 -21.51 -9.97
C VAL A 3 8.13 -20.13 -10.61
N ILE A 4 7.89 -19.07 -9.84
CA ILE A 4 7.96 -17.68 -10.32
C ILE A 4 9.36 -17.35 -10.86
N ALA A 5 10.42 -17.75 -10.16
CA ALA A 5 11.80 -17.48 -10.58
C ALA A 5 12.17 -18.19 -11.90
N ARG A 6 11.62 -19.38 -12.16
CA ARG A 6 11.79 -20.08 -13.44
C ARG A 6 10.98 -19.47 -14.57
N THR A 7 9.80 -18.94 -14.27
CA THR A 7 8.94 -18.27 -15.24
C THR A 7 9.45 -16.88 -15.62
N LEU A 8 10.06 -16.17 -14.69
CA LEU A 8 10.57 -14.80 -14.87
C LEU A 8 12.11 -14.79 -14.80
N PRO A 9 12.82 -15.47 -15.73
CA PRO A 9 14.27 -15.52 -15.70
C PRO A 9 14.88 -14.15 -15.97
N GLY A 10 16.05 -13.88 -15.38
CA GLY A 10 16.82 -12.67 -15.66
C GLY A 10 16.31 -11.40 -14.96
N MET A 11 15.26 -11.47 -14.15
CA MET A 11 14.81 -10.32 -13.38
C MET A 11 15.85 -9.90 -12.33
N ARG A 12 16.16 -8.61 -12.31
CA ARG A 12 17.22 -8.01 -11.49
C ARG A 12 16.68 -6.82 -10.69
N VAL A 13 17.25 -6.63 -9.51
CA VAL A 13 17.06 -5.41 -8.73
C VAL A 13 18.07 -4.38 -9.21
N LEU A 14 17.60 -3.23 -9.67
CA LEU A 14 18.47 -2.13 -10.08
C LEU A 14 19.13 -1.47 -8.88
N ARG A 15 20.36 -1.01 -9.06
CA ARG A 15 21.09 -0.18 -8.10
C ARG A 15 21.07 1.27 -8.59
N GLN A 16 20.02 1.99 -8.22
CA GLN A 16 19.71 3.33 -8.72
C GLN A 16 20.58 4.41 -8.06
N ASP A 17 20.57 5.63 -8.62
CA ASP A 17 21.09 6.81 -7.92
C ASP A 17 20.18 7.16 -6.73
N PRO A 18 20.72 7.49 -5.54
CA PRO A 18 19.89 7.73 -4.37
C PRO A 18 18.94 8.92 -4.46
N GLU A 19 19.34 10.03 -5.10
CA GLU A 19 18.47 11.20 -5.22
C GLU A 19 17.30 10.88 -6.15
N GLU A 20 17.61 10.34 -7.34
CA GLU A 20 16.58 9.93 -8.30
C GLU A 20 15.62 8.89 -7.71
N CYS A 21 16.14 7.88 -7.03
CA CYS A 21 15.34 6.84 -6.37
C CYS A 21 14.41 7.45 -5.30
N LEU A 22 14.95 8.32 -4.44
CA LEU A 22 14.21 8.96 -3.37
C LEU A 22 13.06 9.83 -3.90
N PHE A 23 13.35 10.77 -4.80
CA PHE A 23 12.33 11.64 -5.37
C PHE A 23 11.27 10.85 -6.15
N SER A 24 11.69 9.80 -6.87
CA SER A 24 10.78 8.90 -7.59
C SER A 24 9.80 8.19 -6.66
N PHE A 25 10.27 7.66 -5.52
CA PHE A 25 9.39 6.98 -4.57
C PHE A 25 8.53 7.92 -3.73
N ILE A 26 8.96 9.16 -3.46
CA ILE A 26 8.07 10.18 -2.87
C ILE A 26 6.86 10.42 -3.80
N CYS A 27 7.11 10.57 -5.11
CA CYS A 27 6.08 10.67 -6.16
C CYS A 27 5.15 9.44 -6.25
N SER A 28 5.60 8.27 -5.80
CA SER A 28 4.86 7.01 -5.88
C SER A 28 3.77 6.81 -4.82
N SER A 29 3.89 7.52 -3.68
CA SER A 29 2.98 7.35 -2.54
C SER A 29 1.52 7.56 -2.97
N ASN A 30 0.60 6.61 -2.70
CA ASN A 30 -0.82 6.69 -3.09
C ASN A 30 -1.04 7.11 -4.57
N ASN A 31 -0.43 6.37 -5.50
CA ASN A 31 -0.43 6.70 -6.93
C ASN A 31 -0.36 5.44 -7.79
N ASN A 32 -0.48 5.59 -9.12
CA ASN A 32 -0.32 4.48 -10.08
C ASN A 32 0.89 4.70 -11.00
N ILE A 33 1.43 3.59 -11.53
CA ILE A 33 2.68 3.57 -12.31
C ILE A 33 2.64 4.55 -13.49
N LYS A 34 1.53 4.58 -14.25
CA LYS A 34 1.38 5.46 -15.42
C LYS A 34 1.48 6.94 -15.04
N ARG A 35 0.78 7.36 -13.98
CA ARG A 35 0.84 8.75 -13.50
C ARG A 35 2.21 9.11 -12.91
N ILE A 36 2.86 8.18 -12.22
CA ILE A 36 4.21 8.37 -11.69
C ILE A 36 5.18 8.66 -12.84
N GLY A 37 5.15 7.85 -13.90
CA GLY A 37 6.00 8.05 -15.08
C GLY A 37 5.84 9.45 -15.68
N GLY A 38 4.59 9.90 -15.88
CA GLY A 38 4.31 11.25 -16.39
C GLY A 38 4.85 12.37 -15.48
N MET A 39 4.63 12.29 -14.16
CA MET A 39 5.17 13.30 -13.24
C MET A 39 6.70 13.36 -13.26
N LEU A 40 7.38 12.20 -13.30
CA LEU A 40 8.83 12.17 -13.35
C LEU A 40 9.35 12.69 -14.70
N GLN A 41 8.64 12.46 -15.80
CA GLN A 41 8.97 13.06 -17.09
C GLN A 41 8.85 14.59 -17.03
N SER A 42 7.75 15.13 -16.49
CA SER A 42 7.56 16.57 -16.35
C SER A 42 8.64 17.22 -15.48
N ILE A 43 9.04 16.58 -14.38
CA ILE A 43 10.11 17.06 -13.51
C ILE A 43 11.46 17.08 -14.24
N ARG A 44 11.79 16.02 -15.00
CA ARG A 44 13.03 15.95 -15.80
C ARG A 44 13.05 17.03 -16.89
N GLN A 45 11.95 17.24 -17.59
CA GLN A 45 11.86 18.27 -18.64
C GLN A 45 11.99 19.70 -18.07
N GLN A 46 11.38 19.96 -16.91
CA GLN A 46 11.36 21.30 -16.33
C GLN A 46 12.66 21.66 -15.58
N TYR A 47 13.25 20.71 -14.86
CA TYR A 47 14.35 20.97 -13.93
C TYR A 47 15.62 20.16 -14.23
N GLY A 48 15.56 19.20 -15.15
CA GLY A 48 16.71 18.42 -15.61
C GLY A 48 17.51 19.16 -16.68
N THR A 49 18.70 18.65 -16.98
CA THR A 49 19.54 19.15 -18.06
C THR A 49 19.27 18.35 -19.33
N LYS A 50 18.99 19.02 -20.45
CA LYS A 50 18.80 18.35 -21.75
C LYS A 50 20.08 17.61 -22.14
N ILE A 51 19.94 16.36 -22.54
CA ILE A 51 21.02 15.50 -23.03
C ILE A 51 20.98 15.58 -24.56
N PRO A 52 21.99 16.19 -25.21
CA PRO A 52 22.02 16.26 -26.67
C PRO A 52 22.14 14.86 -27.27
N LEU A 53 21.33 14.54 -28.29
CA LEU A 53 21.32 13.22 -28.93
C LEU A 53 22.68 12.89 -29.58
N ALA A 54 23.40 13.92 -30.04
CA ALA A 54 24.78 13.79 -30.53
C ALA A 54 25.74 13.20 -29.49
N THR A 55 25.44 13.36 -28.20
CA THR A 55 26.24 12.84 -27.09
C THR A 55 25.95 11.36 -26.78
N LEU A 56 24.87 10.78 -27.33
CA LEU A 56 24.45 9.39 -27.06
C LEU A 56 25.00 8.36 -28.07
N GLY A 57 25.76 8.80 -29.07
CA GLY A 57 26.31 7.94 -30.12
C GLY A 57 25.29 7.52 -31.18
N ALA A 58 25.76 7.26 -32.41
CA ALA A 58 24.90 6.97 -33.57
C ALA A 58 24.03 5.70 -33.42
N GLU A 59 24.46 4.75 -32.57
CA GLU A 59 23.75 3.49 -32.27
C GLU A 59 22.41 3.74 -31.54
N ALA A 60 22.37 4.71 -30.62
CA ALA A 60 21.19 5.03 -29.81
C ALA A 60 20.02 5.59 -30.63
N ALA A 61 20.32 6.22 -31.77
CA ALA A 61 19.30 6.73 -32.69
C ALA A 61 18.50 5.62 -33.39
N SER A 62 19.06 4.40 -33.49
CA SER A 62 18.42 3.25 -34.16
C SER A 62 17.49 2.45 -33.22
N GLU A 63 17.83 2.32 -31.94
CA GLU A 63 16.98 1.69 -30.91
C GLU A 63 15.78 2.57 -30.51
N GLN A 64 15.85 3.87 -30.82
CA GLN A 64 14.77 4.84 -30.61
C GLN A 64 13.45 4.40 -31.26
N ALA A 65 13.50 3.73 -32.43
CA ALA A 65 12.32 3.21 -33.10
C ALA A 65 11.59 2.11 -32.30
N ALA A 66 12.33 1.31 -31.52
CA ALA A 66 11.79 0.22 -30.72
C ALA A 66 11.37 0.67 -29.31
N ALA A 67 12.10 1.61 -28.69
CA ALA A 67 11.77 2.14 -27.36
C ALA A 67 10.51 3.01 -27.32
N THR A 68 10.03 3.45 -28.49
CA THR A 68 8.80 4.24 -28.63
C THR A 68 7.57 3.48 -28.14
N GLU A 69 7.54 2.14 -28.16
CA GLU A 69 6.37 1.39 -27.69
C GLU A 69 6.25 1.26 -26.16
N LEU A 70 7.37 1.24 -25.44
CA LEU A 70 7.38 1.04 -23.98
C LEU A 70 7.37 2.35 -23.18
N SER A 71 7.64 3.47 -23.84
CA SER A 71 7.76 4.80 -23.23
C SER A 71 7.01 5.89 -24.00
N ALA A 72 6.20 5.54 -25.02
CA ALA A 72 5.33 6.48 -25.71
C ALA A 72 4.48 7.27 -24.69
N PRO A 73 4.68 8.59 -24.58
CA PRO A 73 3.70 9.41 -23.91
C PRO A 73 2.39 9.29 -24.69
N VAL A 74 1.28 9.23 -23.96
CA VAL A 74 -0.02 9.53 -24.55
C VAL A 74 0.07 10.96 -25.10
N GLY A 75 0.26 11.11 -26.41
CA GLY A 75 -0.14 12.32 -27.14
C GLY A 75 0.92 13.15 -27.87
N HIS A 76 2.21 12.81 -27.96
CA HIS A 76 3.14 13.60 -28.77
C HIS A 76 4.16 12.72 -29.51
N GLY A 77 3.90 12.46 -30.79
CA GLY A 77 4.74 11.66 -31.70
C GLY A 77 5.88 12.45 -32.32
N GLY A 78 7.01 12.52 -31.62
CA GLY A 78 8.28 13.04 -32.15
C GLY A 78 9.46 12.44 -31.38
N ALA A 79 10.68 12.52 -31.94
CA ALA A 79 11.90 12.07 -31.28
C ALA A 79 12.02 12.72 -29.89
N ALA A 80 11.85 11.92 -28.84
CA ALA A 80 11.77 12.45 -27.48
C ALA A 80 13.14 13.00 -27.04
N ASP A 81 13.19 14.28 -26.70
CA ASP A 81 14.34 14.89 -26.02
C ASP A 81 14.58 14.19 -24.68
N PHE A 82 15.82 13.77 -24.40
CA PHE A 82 16.22 13.22 -23.12
C PHE A 82 16.70 14.31 -22.17
N TYR A 83 16.40 14.13 -20.87
CA TYR A 83 16.79 15.05 -19.82
C TYR A 83 17.33 14.25 -18.62
N THR A 84 18.37 14.76 -17.97
CA THR A 84 18.86 14.19 -16.71
C THR A 84 17.78 14.26 -15.63
N PHE A 85 17.91 13.43 -14.59
CA PHE A 85 17.18 13.70 -13.35
C PHE A 85 17.68 15.04 -12.74
N PRO A 86 16.80 15.90 -12.20
CA PRO A 86 17.23 17.15 -11.59
C PRO A 86 18.01 16.90 -10.30
N SER A 87 19.00 17.75 -10.03
CA SER A 87 19.71 17.73 -8.75
C SER A 87 18.81 18.17 -7.60
N ALA A 88 19.15 17.76 -6.37
CA ALA A 88 18.50 18.28 -5.18
C ALA A 88 18.52 19.83 -5.11
N ALA A 89 19.59 20.48 -5.57
CA ALA A 89 19.66 21.94 -5.61
C ALA A 89 18.63 22.56 -6.58
N ALA A 90 18.48 22.00 -7.78
CA ALA A 90 17.47 22.46 -8.75
C ALA A 90 16.04 22.26 -8.21
N MET A 91 15.77 21.11 -7.59
CA MET A 91 14.48 20.82 -6.95
C MET A 91 14.19 21.71 -5.73
N ALA A 92 15.22 22.12 -4.99
CA ALA A 92 15.09 23.00 -3.83
C ALA A 92 14.76 24.45 -4.22
N ALA A 93 15.24 24.89 -5.39
CA ALA A 93 15.00 26.21 -5.95
C ALA A 93 13.58 26.36 -6.54
N ALA A 94 12.95 25.25 -6.96
CA ALA A 94 11.59 25.25 -7.48
C ALA A 94 10.58 25.78 -6.45
N SER A 95 9.59 26.54 -6.93
CA SER A 95 8.47 26.95 -6.09
C SER A 95 7.47 25.79 -5.93
N GLU A 96 6.74 25.78 -4.82
CA GLU A 96 5.68 24.78 -4.62
C GLU A 96 4.58 24.90 -5.67
N GLU A 97 4.28 26.13 -6.11
CA GLU A 97 3.26 26.39 -7.12
C GLU A 97 3.61 25.76 -8.48
N GLU A 98 4.85 25.91 -8.93
CA GLU A 98 5.33 25.28 -10.17
C GLU A 98 5.26 23.76 -10.07
N LEU A 99 5.72 23.18 -8.96
CA LEU A 99 5.63 21.73 -8.73
C LEU A 99 4.17 21.25 -8.74
N ARG A 100 3.22 22.03 -8.22
CA ARG A 100 1.79 21.70 -8.30
C ARG A 100 1.27 21.74 -9.74
N LYS A 101 1.70 22.71 -10.56
CA LYS A 101 1.36 22.81 -11.99
C LYS A 101 1.84 21.59 -12.78
N LEU A 102 2.94 20.95 -12.37
CA LEU A 102 3.43 19.68 -12.95
C LEU A 102 2.66 18.44 -12.48
N GLY A 103 1.57 18.59 -11.72
CA GLY A 103 0.69 17.47 -11.33
C GLY A 103 1.11 16.68 -10.08
N LEU A 104 2.13 17.16 -9.34
CA LEU A 104 2.63 16.51 -8.11
C LEU A 104 1.60 16.58 -6.96
N GLY A 105 0.70 17.56 -6.99
CA GLY A 105 -0.37 17.75 -6.00
C GLY A 105 0.19 17.95 -4.59
N TYR A 106 -0.34 17.22 -3.60
CA TYR A 106 0.08 17.34 -2.20
C TYR A 106 1.55 16.94 -1.95
N ARG A 107 2.21 16.28 -2.92
CA ARG A 107 3.62 15.87 -2.81
C ARG A 107 4.59 16.99 -3.13
N ALA A 108 4.14 18.06 -3.79
CA ALA A 108 4.96 19.22 -4.12
C ALA A 108 5.74 19.78 -2.91
N PRO A 109 5.11 20.06 -1.75
CA PRO A 109 5.85 20.50 -0.56
C PRO A 109 6.86 19.46 -0.06
N TYR A 110 6.55 18.16 -0.13
CA TYR A 110 7.45 17.10 0.32
C TYR A 110 8.72 17.01 -0.52
N LEU A 111 8.60 17.07 -1.84
CA LEU A 111 9.78 17.06 -2.73
C LEU A 111 10.65 18.28 -2.47
N ARG A 112 10.06 19.48 -2.41
CA ARG A 112 10.81 20.72 -2.18
C ARG A 112 11.53 20.71 -0.82
N GLN A 113 10.84 20.36 0.26
CA GLN A 113 11.44 20.32 1.59
C GLN A 113 12.50 19.23 1.72
N THR A 114 12.28 18.06 1.10
CA THR A 114 13.30 17.01 1.01
C THR A 114 14.52 17.49 0.24
N ALA A 115 14.34 18.14 -0.91
CA ALA A 115 15.42 18.70 -1.70
C ALA A 115 16.23 19.75 -0.93
N GLN A 116 15.56 20.61 -0.16
CA GLN A 116 16.20 21.58 0.75
C GLN A 116 16.96 20.89 1.89
N ARG A 117 16.45 19.78 2.44
CA ARG A 117 17.18 18.98 3.43
C ARG A 117 18.44 18.37 2.81
N LEU A 118 18.33 17.71 1.65
CA LEU A 118 19.48 17.13 0.95
C LEU A 118 20.54 18.17 0.60
N THR A 119 20.14 19.35 0.14
CA THR A 119 21.07 20.44 -0.16
C THR A 119 21.83 20.91 1.08
N ARG A 120 21.18 20.94 2.27
CA ARG A 120 21.83 21.30 3.54
C ARG A 120 22.80 20.24 4.05
N GLU A 121 22.44 18.96 3.93
CA GLU A 121 23.29 17.84 4.34
C GLU A 121 24.49 17.62 3.39
N GLY A 122 24.33 18.02 2.12
CA GLY A 122 25.34 17.94 1.08
C GLY A 122 25.20 16.73 0.16
N ALA A 123 25.78 16.83 -1.03
CA ALA A 123 25.59 15.88 -2.15
C ALA A 123 26.01 14.42 -1.85
N SER A 124 26.81 14.19 -0.81
CA SER A 124 27.29 12.85 -0.43
C SER A 124 26.52 12.21 0.72
N TRP A 125 25.69 12.96 1.46
CA TRP A 125 25.00 12.46 2.64
C TRP A 125 24.10 11.26 2.33
N LEU A 126 23.23 11.38 1.32
CA LEU A 126 22.31 10.29 0.99
C LEU A 126 23.07 9.06 0.46
N LYS A 127 24.18 9.28 -0.27
CA LYS A 127 25.05 8.21 -0.78
C LYS A 127 25.82 7.50 0.34
N SER A 128 26.19 8.20 1.41
CA SER A 128 26.94 7.61 2.53
C SER A 128 26.13 6.57 3.29
N LEU A 129 24.79 6.62 3.23
CA LEU A 129 23.91 5.60 3.82
C LEU A 129 24.11 4.19 3.23
N ARG A 130 24.79 4.04 2.08
CA ARG A 130 25.23 2.73 1.58
C ARG A 130 26.23 2.03 2.49
N MET A 131 26.95 2.80 3.31
CA MET A 131 27.94 2.28 4.25
C MET A 131 27.31 1.84 5.57
N GLU A 132 26.08 2.25 5.85
CA GLU A 132 25.33 1.80 7.01
C GLU A 132 24.94 0.33 6.85
N ARG A 133 25.22 -0.48 7.87
CA ARG A 133 25.00 -1.93 7.87
C ARG A 133 23.71 -2.32 8.56
N ASP A 134 23.14 -1.45 9.40
CA ASP A 134 21.82 -1.67 10.00
C ASP A 134 20.71 -1.04 9.15
N PRO A 135 19.86 -1.86 8.49
CA PRO A 135 18.75 -1.35 7.69
C PRO A 135 17.72 -0.55 8.51
N ASN A 136 17.64 -0.78 9.82
CA ASN A 136 16.74 -0.02 10.69
C ASN A 136 17.21 1.42 10.87
N VAL A 137 18.53 1.64 10.97
CA VAL A 137 19.12 2.98 11.02
C VAL A 137 18.86 3.70 9.70
N VAL A 138 19.14 3.05 8.57
CA VAL A 138 18.84 3.62 7.23
C VAL A 138 17.37 4.02 7.11
N ARG A 139 16.44 3.15 7.51
CA ARG A 139 15.00 3.44 7.45
C ARG A 139 14.62 4.60 8.37
N ALA A 140 15.14 4.62 9.60
CA ALA A 140 14.86 5.69 10.55
C ALA A 140 15.33 7.04 10.01
N THR A 141 16.58 7.12 9.53
CA THR A 141 17.16 8.31 8.92
C THR A 141 16.35 8.79 7.71
N LEU A 142 15.96 7.89 6.81
CA LEU A 142 15.14 8.27 5.65
C LEU A 142 13.75 8.76 6.05
N THR A 143 13.15 8.21 7.11
CA THR A 143 11.79 8.57 7.56
C THR A 143 11.74 9.97 8.21
N GLU A 144 12.89 10.56 8.56
CA GLU A 144 12.96 11.97 8.96
C GLU A 144 12.71 12.94 7.79
N LEU A 145 12.81 12.46 6.54
CA LEU A 145 12.59 13.28 5.36
C LEU A 145 11.09 13.52 5.12
N PRO A 146 10.68 14.75 4.75
CA PRO A 146 9.29 15.07 4.48
C PRO A 146 8.67 14.19 3.39
N GLY A 147 7.53 13.57 3.70
CA GLY A 147 6.81 12.69 2.77
C GLY A 147 7.41 11.29 2.62
N VAL A 148 8.44 10.94 3.39
CA VAL A 148 9.03 9.59 3.42
C VAL A 148 8.47 8.81 4.61
N GLY A 149 7.62 7.84 4.32
CA GLY A 149 7.19 6.84 5.31
C GLY A 149 7.99 5.53 5.20
N PRO A 150 7.71 4.54 6.07
CA PRO A 150 8.44 3.27 6.11
C PRO A 150 8.57 2.57 4.75
N LYS A 151 7.48 2.53 3.97
CA LYS A 151 7.47 1.95 2.62
C LYS A 151 8.42 2.67 1.66
N VAL A 152 8.38 3.99 1.64
CA VAL A 152 9.25 4.80 0.76
C VAL A 152 10.71 4.64 1.19
N ALA A 153 10.98 4.69 2.49
CA ALA A 153 12.30 4.45 3.04
C ALA A 153 12.85 3.07 2.67
N ASP A 154 12.07 1.99 2.83
CA ASP A 154 12.50 0.65 2.44
C ASP A 154 12.65 0.50 0.91
N CYS A 155 11.85 1.20 0.09
CA CYS A 155 12.07 1.24 -1.36
C CYS A 155 13.44 1.84 -1.69
N VAL A 156 13.78 2.99 -1.11
CA VAL A 156 15.08 3.65 -1.34
C VAL A 156 16.22 2.79 -0.80
N ALA A 157 16.05 2.20 0.38
CA ALA A 157 17.03 1.31 0.99
C ALA A 157 17.33 0.10 0.08
N LEU A 158 16.30 -0.56 -0.44
CA LEU A 158 16.41 -1.73 -1.30
C LEU A 158 16.98 -1.41 -2.68
N PHE A 159 16.45 -0.39 -3.36
CA PHE A 159 16.74 -0.11 -4.77
C PHE A 159 17.94 0.82 -4.99
N SER A 160 18.52 1.38 -3.91
CA SER A 160 19.58 2.38 -4.07
C SER A 160 20.66 2.39 -2.99
N LEU A 161 20.38 1.91 -1.77
CA LEU A 161 21.31 1.98 -0.63
C LEU A 161 21.88 0.63 -0.21
N ASP A 162 21.83 -0.37 -1.09
CA ASP A 162 22.44 -1.70 -0.93
C ASP A 162 21.89 -2.51 0.27
N GLN A 163 20.67 -2.19 0.73
CA GLN A 163 20.00 -2.89 1.84
C GLN A 163 19.13 -4.05 1.31
N HIS A 164 19.76 -5.15 0.89
CA HIS A 164 19.09 -6.25 0.18
C HIS A 164 18.02 -7.00 0.99
N SER A 165 18.02 -6.85 2.32
CA SER A 165 17.02 -7.45 3.22
C SER A 165 15.82 -6.53 3.51
N CYS A 166 15.83 -5.28 3.04
CA CYS A 166 14.69 -4.36 3.18
C CYS A 166 13.51 -4.82 2.33
N VAL A 167 12.32 -4.83 2.91
CA VAL A 167 11.09 -5.28 2.25
C VAL A 167 10.08 -4.13 2.30
N PRO A 168 9.91 -3.39 1.20
CA PRO A 168 8.92 -2.32 1.14
C PRO A 168 7.51 -2.91 1.20
N VAL A 169 6.78 -2.72 2.31
CA VAL A 169 5.44 -3.31 2.47
C VAL A 169 4.38 -2.31 2.04
N ASP A 170 3.65 -2.64 0.98
CA ASP A 170 2.40 -1.99 0.61
C ASP A 170 1.22 -2.96 0.72
N VAL A 171 0.06 -2.58 0.18
CA VAL A 171 -1.15 -3.42 0.21
C VAL A 171 -0.95 -4.73 -0.55
N HIS A 172 -0.26 -4.71 -1.70
CA HIS A 172 -0.03 -5.92 -2.50
C HIS A 172 0.96 -6.85 -1.82
N VAL A 173 2.03 -6.31 -1.22
CA VAL A 173 3.02 -7.10 -0.47
C VAL A 173 2.39 -7.69 0.79
N TRP A 174 1.49 -6.97 1.45
CA TRP A 174 0.70 -7.51 2.55
C TRP A 174 -0.21 -8.64 2.08
N GLU A 175 -0.91 -8.50 0.95
CA GLU A 175 -1.74 -9.56 0.36
C GLU A 175 -0.92 -10.82 0.01
N ILE A 176 0.28 -10.65 -0.57
CA ILE A 176 1.23 -11.75 -0.80
C ILE A 176 1.57 -12.44 0.52
N ALA A 177 1.85 -11.67 1.58
CA ALA A 177 2.23 -12.24 2.87
C ALA A 177 1.10 -13.03 3.52
N CYS A 178 -0.14 -12.54 3.43
CA CYS A 178 -1.33 -13.29 3.86
C CYS A 178 -1.47 -14.62 3.10
N ARG A 179 -1.24 -14.61 1.79
CA ARG A 179 -1.46 -15.78 0.93
C ARG A 179 -0.35 -16.83 1.04
N GLU A 180 0.91 -16.40 1.13
CA GLU A 180 2.07 -17.28 0.96
C GLU A 180 2.84 -17.58 2.26
N PHE A 181 2.71 -16.76 3.30
CA PHE A 181 3.49 -16.92 4.54
C PHE A 181 2.64 -17.09 5.79
N ASP A 182 1.70 -16.19 6.02
CA ASP A 182 0.97 -16.11 7.29
C ASP A 182 -0.48 -15.63 7.07
N PRO A 183 -1.44 -16.56 6.90
CA PRO A 183 -2.84 -16.24 6.69
C PRO A 183 -3.50 -15.44 7.82
N THR A 184 -2.93 -15.46 9.03
CA THR A 184 -3.49 -14.72 10.16
C THR A 184 -3.30 -13.21 10.01
N LEU A 185 -2.39 -12.75 9.14
CA LEU A 185 -2.24 -11.34 8.76
C LEU A 185 -3.51 -10.77 8.12
N ALA A 186 -4.39 -11.60 7.56
CA ALA A 186 -5.66 -11.16 6.98
C ALA A 186 -6.69 -10.75 8.04
N GLN A 187 -6.44 -11.04 9.32
CA GLN A 187 -7.29 -10.61 10.44
C GLN A 187 -7.02 -9.16 10.87
N GLU A 188 -5.87 -8.61 10.46
CA GLU A 188 -5.46 -7.25 10.80
C GLU A 188 -6.27 -6.22 10.00
N LYS A 189 -6.70 -5.15 10.66
CA LYS A 189 -7.60 -4.15 10.04
C LYS A 189 -6.88 -3.12 9.17
N SER A 190 -5.59 -2.92 9.40
CA SER A 190 -4.77 -1.95 8.70
C SER A 190 -3.28 -2.26 8.82
N LEU A 191 -2.50 -1.70 7.89
CA LEU A 191 -1.05 -1.82 7.88
C LEU A 191 -0.41 -0.88 8.91
N THR A 192 -0.57 -1.21 10.19
CA THR A 192 0.08 -0.51 11.30
C THR A 192 1.60 -0.79 11.31
N PRO A 193 2.43 0.00 12.02
CA PRO A 193 3.87 -0.27 12.12
C PRO A 193 4.20 -1.69 12.60
N LYS A 194 3.38 -2.25 13.51
CA LYS A 194 3.54 -3.63 13.99
C LYS A 194 3.27 -4.66 12.89
N VAL A 195 2.19 -4.46 12.12
CA VAL A 195 1.83 -5.35 11.00
C VAL A 195 2.88 -5.23 9.88
N TYR A 196 3.32 -4.01 9.57
CA TYR A 196 4.39 -3.74 8.61
C TYR A 196 5.67 -4.52 8.97
N ALA A 197 6.13 -4.40 10.22
CA ALA A 197 7.31 -5.10 10.71
C ALA A 197 7.14 -6.63 10.63
N ARG A 198 5.97 -7.14 11.03
CA ARG A 198 5.62 -8.56 10.96
C ARG A 198 5.64 -9.10 9.54
N VAL A 199 5.08 -8.37 8.56
CA VAL A 199 5.13 -8.75 7.14
C VAL A 199 6.58 -8.84 6.68
N GLY A 200 7.38 -7.80 6.91
CA GLY A 200 8.80 -7.81 6.53
C GLY A 200 9.58 -8.96 7.17
N GLU A 201 9.22 -9.34 8.40
CA GLU A 201 9.85 -10.46 9.10
C GLU A 201 9.52 -11.82 8.47
N GLN A 202 8.31 -12.02 7.95
CA GLN A 202 7.98 -13.24 7.22
C GLN A 202 8.87 -13.41 5.98
N PHE A 203 9.11 -12.34 5.24
CA PHE A 203 10.02 -12.35 4.09
C PHE A 203 11.48 -12.61 4.50
N ARG A 204 11.97 -11.95 5.57
CA ARG A 204 13.34 -12.17 6.08
C ARG A 204 13.54 -13.58 6.62
N ARG A 205 12.55 -14.14 7.32
CA ARG A 205 12.57 -15.53 7.77
C ARG A 205 12.65 -16.51 6.60
N ALA A 206 11.93 -16.23 5.51
CA ALA A 206 11.89 -17.10 4.34
C ALA A 206 13.13 -16.99 3.44
N TYR A 207 13.73 -15.80 3.31
CA TYR A 207 14.72 -15.50 2.27
C TYR A 207 16.03 -14.86 2.79
N GLY A 208 16.17 -14.68 4.10
CA GLY A 208 17.37 -14.18 4.76
C GLY A 208 17.82 -12.80 4.26
N SER A 209 19.12 -12.67 3.98
CA SER A 209 19.76 -11.41 3.58
C SER A 209 19.29 -10.84 2.24
N HIS A 210 18.59 -11.64 1.41
CA HIS A 210 18.09 -11.24 0.09
C HIS A 210 16.57 -11.16 0.04
N ALA A 211 15.92 -10.98 1.20
CA ALA A 211 14.47 -10.88 1.29
C ALA A 211 13.85 -9.80 0.41
N GLY A 212 14.51 -8.65 0.25
CA GLY A 212 14.07 -7.59 -0.64
C GLY A 212 14.09 -7.98 -2.12
N TRP A 213 15.08 -8.78 -2.52
CA TRP A 213 15.17 -9.30 -3.90
C TRP A 213 14.08 -10.33 -4.18
N ALA A 214 13.87 -11.26 -3.24
CA ALA A 214 12.77 -12.22 -3.34
C ALA A 214 11.40 -11.51 -3.35
N HIS A 215 11.25 -10.46 -2.54
CA HIS A 215 10.10 -9.58 -2.57
C HIS A 215 9.86 -9.00 -3.98
N SER A 216 10.89 -8.49 -4.67
CA SER A 216 10.75 -7.96 -6.03
C SER A 216 10.22 -9.00 -7.02
N TYR A 217 10.61 -10.27 -6.88
CA TYR A 217 10.06 -11.37 -7.70
C TYR A 217 8.58 -11.61 -7.44
N LEU A 218 8.19 -11.71 -6.16
CA LEU A 218 6.81 -11.97 -5.80
C LEU A 218 5.91 -10.79 -6.18
N PHE A 219 6.40 -9.56 -6.01
CA PHE A 219 5.68 -8.35 -6.42
C PHE A 219 5.52 -8.28 -7.94
N ALA A 220 6.58 -8.54 -8.71
CA ALA A 220 6.50 -8.56 -10.17
C ALA A 220 5.46 -9.56 -10.67
N ALA A 221 5.37 -10.73 -10.05
CA ALA A 221 4.36 -11.75 -10.38
C ALA A 221 2.90 -11.26 -10.22
N GLU A 222 2.63 -10.24 -9.39
CA GLU A 222 1.30 -9.65 -9.26
C GLU A 222 0.94 -8.66 -10.38
N LEU A 223 1.93 -8.15 -11.13
CA LEU A 223 1.71 -7.18 -12.18
C LEU A 223 1.10 -7.85 -13.42
N PRO A 224 0.11 -7.22 -14.10
CA PRO A 224 -0.57 -7.81 -15.25
C PRO A 224 0.39 -8.36 -16.32
N THR A 225 1.43 -7.59 -16.68
CA THR A 225 2.43 -7.94 -17.69
C THR A 225 3.16 -9.25 -17.41
N PHE A 226 3.39 -9.60 -16.14
CA PHE A 226 4.11 -10.81 -15.75
C PHE A 226 3.17 -11.93 -15.31
N ARG A 227 1.99 -11.58 -14.80
CA ARG A 227 0.99 -12.54 -14.33
C ARG A 227 0.56 -13.51 -15.43
N ASP A 228 0.43 -13.03 -16.66
CA ASP A 228 0.03 -13.85 -17.81
C ASP A 228 1.08 -14.90 -18.20
N GLN A 229 2.33 -14.73 -17.77
CA GLN A 229 3.41 -15.69 -18.00
C GLN A 229 3.41 -16.82 -16.95
N LEU A 230 2.78 -16.62 -15.80
CA LEU A 230 2.74 -17.60 -14.70
C LEU A 230 1.92 -18.84 -15.07
N PRO A 231 2.25 -20.04 -14.54
CA PRO A 231 1.45 -21.24 -14.79
C PRO A 231 -0.02 -21.06 -14.39
N GLU A 232 -0.93 -21.66 -15.17
CA GLU A 232 -2.37 -21.51 -15.00
C GLU A 232 -2.85 -21.80 -13.58
N ALA A 233 -2.39 -22.90 -12.97
CA ALA A 233 -2.73 -23.25 -11.59
C ALA A 233 -2.37 -22.15 -10.57
N MET A 234 -1.28 -21.42 -10.79
CA MET A 234 -0.88 -20.31 -9.93
C MET A 234 -1.78 -19.09 -10.17
N ARG A 235 -2.08 -18.77 -11.43
CA ARG A 235 -3.01 -17.67 -11.77
C ARG A 235 -4.38 -17.89 -11.15
N GLN A 236 -4.88 -19.12 -11.17
CA GLN A 236 -6.13 -19.53 -10.54
C GLN A 236 -6.07 -19.36 -9.02
N LYS A 237 -5.02 -19.88 -8.35
CA LYS A 237 -4.82 -19.68 -6.91
C LYS A 237 -4.84 -18.20 -6.52
N MET A 238 -4.14 -17.35 -7.29
CA MET A 238 -4.11 -15.90 -7.05
C MET A 238 -5.46 -15.24 -7.28
N ALA A 239 -6.21 -15.67 -8.31
CA ALA A 239 -7.55 -15.16 -8.61
C ALA A 239 -8.55 -15.51 -7.49
N LEU A 240 -8.57 -16.77 -7.06
CA LEU A 240 -9.44 -17.24 -5.97
C LEU A 240 -9.17 -16.49 -4.66
N PHE A 241 -7.89 -16.27 -4.33
CA PHE A 241 -7.53 -15.46 -3.16
C PHE A 241 -8.03 -14.01 -3.28
N ALA A 242 -7.86 -13.39 -4.45
CA ALA A 242 -8.30 -12.02 -4.68
C ALA A 242 -9.83 -11.87 -4.63
N GLU A 243 -10.58 -12.85 -5.15
CA GLU A 243 -12.04 -12.90 -5.09
C GLU A 243 -12.52 -12.98 -3.64
N HIS A 244 -12.01 -13.94 -2.87
CA HIS A 244 -12.34 -14.10 -1.45
C HIS A 244 -12.02 -12.84 -0.62
N GLU A 245 -10.89 -12.18 -0.86
CA GLU A 245 -10.57 -10.92 -0.16
C GLU A 245 -11.48 -9.75 -0.57
N ARG A 246 -11.95 -9.72 -1.83
CA ARG A 246 -12.96 -8.73 -2.28
C ARG A 246 -14.30 -8.96 -1.60
N GLU A 247 -14.76 -10.21 -1.51
CA GLU A 247 -16.00 -10.59 -0.83
C GLU A 247 -15.96 -10.19 0.65
N LYS A 248 -14.89 -10.54 1.36
CA LYS A 248 -14.68 -10.11 2.76
C LYS A 248 -14.72 -8.59 2.92
N LYS A 249 -14.01 -7.85 2.07
CA LYS A 249 -14.00 -6.38 2.11
C LYS A 249 -15.40 -5.81 1.83
N ALA A 250 -16.18 -6.44 0.93
CA ALA A 250 -17.56 -6.05 0.65
C ALA A 250 -18.48 -6.29 1.85
N VAL A 251 -18.40 -7.46 2.50
CA VAL A 251 -19.14 -7.78 3.73
C VAL A 251 -18.80 -6.78 4.84
N ALA A 252 -17.51 -6.56 5.13
CA ALA A 252 -17.08 -5.63 6.17
C ALA A 252 -17.54 -4.18 5.90
N ARG A 253 -17.59 -3.76 4.62
CA ARG A 253 -18.11 -2.44 4.23
C ARG A 253 -19.62 -2.36 4.43
N ALA A 254 -20.37 -3.43 4.09
CA ALA A 254 -21.80 -3.50 4.30
C ALA A 254 -22.17 -3.45 5.80
N GLU A 255 -21.47 -4.21 6.64
CA GLU A 255 -21.64 -4.18 8.10
C GLU A 255 -21.34 -2.80 8.69
N LYS A 256 -20.25 -2.15 8.23
CA LYS A 256 -19.90 -0.80 8.68
C LYS A 256 -20.96 0.23 8.28
N LYS A 257 -21.53 0.09 7.08
CA LYS A 257 -22.62 0.95 6.59
C LYS A 257 -23.88 0.77 7.42
N ALA A 258 -24.32 -0.48 7.63
CA ALA A 258 -25.49 -0.79 8.45
C ALA A 258 -25.34 -0.28 9.89
N ARG A 259 -24.14 -0.42 10.49
CA ARG A 259 -23.86 0.12 11.83
C ARG A 259 -23.87 1.65 11.89
N ALA A 260 -23.47 2.33 10.81
CA ALA A 260 -23.51 3.79 10.73
C ALA A 260 -24.94 4.30 10.60
N GLU A 261 -25.77 3.63 9.78
CA GLU A 261 -27.20 3.93 9.59
C GLU A 261 -27.99 3.73 10.89
N ALA A 262 -27.84 2.57 11.55
CA ALA A 262 -28.48 2.32 12.85
C ALA A 262 -28.06 3.33 13.93
N LYS A 263 -26.83 3.86 13.87
CA LYS A 263 -26.37 4.90 14.81
C LYS A 263 -26.95 6.28 14.49
N ALA A 264 -27.27 6.55 13.23
CA ALA A 264 -27.94 7.79 12.81
C ALA A 264 -29.41 7.78 13.24
N GLU A 265 -30.12 6.66 13.04
CA GLU A 265 -31.53 6.50 13.45
C GLU A 265 -31.72 6.67 14.96
N ILE A 266 -30.84 6.08 15.78
CA ILE A 266 -30.87 6.25 17.25
C ILE A 266 -30.61 7.71 17.67
N LYS A 267 -29.85 8.48 16.87
CA LYS A 267 -29.56 9.89 17.18
C LYS A 267 -30.75 10.79 16.85
N ASP A 268 -31.47 10.52 15.76
CA ASP A 268 -32.70 11.24 15.39
C ASP A 268 -33.85 10.98 16.39
N GLU A 269 -33.93 9.77 16.97
CA GLU A 269 -34.92 9.45 18.00
C GLU A 269 -34.67 10.11 19.36
N ASP A 270 -33.41 10.44 19.70
CA ASP A 270 -33.04 11.09 20.97
C ASP A 270 -33.16 12.63 20.87
N GLU A 271 -32.98 13.23 19.67
CA GLU A 271 -33.20 14.66 19.42
C GLU A 271 -34.70 15.03 19.34
N ASN A 272 -35.60 14.08 19.05
CA ASN A 272 -37.06 14.32 18.98
C ASN A 272 -37.82 14.09 20.31
N LYS A 273 -37.11 13.97 21.45
CA LYS A 273 -37.67 13.91 22.80
C LYS A 273 -37.31 15.14 23.65
N THR A 274 -37.62 16.34 23.16
CA THR A 274 -37.73 17.55 24.00
C THR A 274 -39.20 17.77 24.36
N LEU A 275 -39.48 17.77 25.68
CA LEU A 275 -40.80 17.96 26.29
C LEU A 275 -41.40 19.36 25.98
N PRO A 276 -42.74 19.51 26.00
CA PRO A 276 -43.42 20.78 25.71
C PRO A 276 -43.23 21.83 26.83
N PRO A 277 -43.47 23.13 26.54
CA PRO A 277 -43.31 24.22 27.51
C PRO A 277 -44.54 24.34 28.41
N ASP A 278 -44.33 24.41 29.72
CA ASP A 278 -45.36 24.82 30.70
C ASP A 278 -45.09 26.27 31.17
N ASP A 279 -46.10 27.12 31.02
CA ASP A 279 -46.15 28.51 31.46
C ASP A 279 -46.64 28.64 32.93
N ALA A 280 -45.80 29.25 33.78
CA ALA A 280 -46.06 30.19 34.91
C ALA A 280 -46.92 29.78 36.15
N PRO A 281 -46.88 30.52 37.30
CA PRO A 281 -45.83 31.35 37.93
C PRO A 281 -45.56 30.99 39.44
N ALA A 282 -44.65 31.77 40.06
CA ALA A 282 -43.94 31.57 41.33
C ALA A 282 -44.74 31.62 42.67
N THR A 283 -44.24 30.90 43.69
CA THR A 283 -44.08 31.32 45.12
C THR A 283 -43.18 30.32 45.89
N ALA A 284 -42.41 30.81 46.87
CA ALA A 284 -41.38 30.10 47.68
C ALA A 284 -41.95 29.50 49.01
N PRO A 285 -41.17 28.93 49.98
CA PRO A 285 -39.79 28.39 50.01
C PRO A 285 -39.61 26.95 50.62
N LEU A 286 -38.38 26.42 50.51
CA LEU A 286 -37.63 25.29 51.17
C LEU A 286 -38.20 24.63 52.48
N PRO A 287 -37.93 23.32 52.80
CA PRO A 287 -36.57 22.85 53.14
C PRO A 287 -36.14 21.39 52.79
N ALA A 288 -34.80 21.23 52.80
CA ALA A 288 -33.92 20.06 52.97
C ALA A 288 -34.47 18.62 52.92
N SER A 289 -33.83 17.73 52.14
CA SER A 289 -33.30 16.43 52.64
C SER A 289 -32.48 15.66 51.58
N THR A 290 -31.70 14.73 52.09
CA THR A 290 -30.58 13.93 51.60
C THR A 290 -30.86 12.83 50.57
N ALA A 291 -29.84 12.58 49.74
CA ALA A 291 -29.31 11.27 49.32
C ALA A 291 -30.05 10.34 48.32
N THR A 292 -29.19 9.67 47.53
CA THR A 292 -29.32 8.41 46.77
C THR A 292 -29.87 8.43 45.33
N LYS A 293 -28.98 8.08 44.38
CA LYS A 293 -29.26 7.75 42.98
C LYS A 293 -29.34 6.21 42.85
N PRO A 294 -30.42 5.63 42.27
CA PRO A 294 -30.47 4.20 41.92
C PRO A 294 -30.00 3.93 40.47
N PRO A 295 -29.73 2.66 40.10
CA PRO A 295 -28.84 2.31 38.99
C PRO A 295 -29.52 2.28 37.62
N ARG A 296 -28.76 2.61 36.56
CA ARG A 296 -29.21 2.58 35.16
C ARG A 296 -29.26 1.14 34.61
N LYS A 297 -30.43 0.75 34.09
CA LYS A 297 -30.72 -0.52 33.40
C LYS A 297 -29.80 -0.72 32.19
N ARG A 298 -29.08 -1.85 32.17
CA ARG A 298 -28.12 -2.24 31.12
C ARG A 298 -28.61 -3.40 30.24
N SER A 299 -29.90 -3.76 30.29
CA SER A 299 -30.38 -5.08 29.86
C SER A 299 -31.03 -5.19 28.46
N SER A 300 -31.31 -4.10 27.73
CA SER A 300 -31.99 -4.22 26.42
C SER A 300 -31.06 -4.35 25.20
N LEU A 301 -29.86 -3.75 25.24
CA LEU A 301 -28.91 -3.74 24.11
C LEU A 301 -28.19 -5.07 23.88
N ALA A 302 -27.95 -5.85 24.95
CA ALA A 302 -27.29 -7.15 24.83
C ALA A 302 -28.22 -8.22 24.23
N ALA A 303 -29.52 -8.14 24.50
CA ALA A 303 -30.52 -9.08 23.99
C ALA A 303 -30.76 -8.89 22.48
N ALA A 304 -30.78 -7.63 22.00
CA ALA A 304 -30.95 -7.33 20.58
C ALA A 304 -29.73 -7.76 19.73
N ALA A 305 -28.51 -7.62 20.26
CA ALA A 305 -27.29 -8.01 19.56
C ALA A 305 -27.13 -9.54 19.44
N ALA A 306 -27.63 -10.31 20.41
CA ALA A 306 -27.60 -11.76 20.39
C ALA A 306 -28.60 -12.36 19.37
N ALA A 307 -29.79 -11.76 19.24
CA ALA A 307 -30.82 -12.22 18.30
C ALA A 307 -30.40 -12.05 16.82
N ALA A 308 -29.75 -10.93 16.48
CA ALA A 308 -29.26 -10.67 15.12
C ALA A 308 -28.14 -11.63 14.70
N SER A 309 -27.28 -12.05 15.64
CA SER A 309 -26.18 -12.99 15.36
C SER A 309 -26.66 -14.44 15.18
N ALA A 310 -27.80 -14.81 15.78
CA ALA A 310 -28.38 -16.14 15.63
C ALA A 310 -29.07 -16.34 14.26
N ALA A 311 -29.80 -15.33 13.79
CA ALA A 311 -30.49 -15.39 12.50
C ALA A 311 -29.54 -15.51 11.29
N LEU A 312 -28.33 -14.95 11.38
CA LEU A 312 -27.30 -15.06 10.33
C LEU A 312 -26.59 -16.42 10.30
N ARG A 313 -26.59 -17.18 11.40
CA ARG A 313 -25.99 -18.53 11.44
C ARG A 313 -26.90 -19.59 10.82
N GLU A 314 -28.21 -19.46 10.95
CA GLU A 314 -29.17 -20.39 10.31
C GLU A 314 -29.20 -20.24 8.78
N ALA A 315 -28.87 -19.06 8.25
CA ALA A 315 -28.81 -18.81 6.80
C ALA A 315 -27.55 -19.37 6.10
N SER A 316 -26.57 -19.93 6.85
CA SER A 316 -25.30 -20.47 6.31
C SER A 316 -25.13 -21.99 6.46
N SER A 317 -26.19 -22.74 6.81
CA SER A 317 -26.11 -24.21 6.87
C SER A 317 -26.41 -24.82 5.49
N PRO A 318 -25.48 -25.56 4.85
CA PRO A 318 -25.75 -26.20 3.57
C PRO A 318 -26.65 -27.42 3.76
N ALA A 319 -27.79 -27.42 3.06
CA ALA A 319 -28.69 -28.56 2.97
C ALA A 319 -27.94 -29.81 2.45
N GLY A 320 -27.95 -30.88 3.25
CA GLY A 320 -27.37 -32.16 2.89
C GLY A 320 -28.09 -32.78 1.69
N THR A 321 -27.31 -33.12 0.65
CA THR A 321 -27.73 -34.07 -0.38
C THR A 321 -26.95 -35.35 -0.16
N THR A 322 -27.67 -36.38 0.25
CA THR A 322 -27.26 -37.78 0.33
C THR A 322 -26.98 -38.31 -1.08
N MET A 323 -25.79 -38.89 -1.32
CA MET A 323 -25.59 -39.79 -2.46
C MET A 323 -24.75 -41.01 -2.08
N ALA A 324 -25.27 -42.14 -2.55
CA ALA A 324 -24.94 -43.50 -2.22
C ALA A 324 -23.50 -43.93 -2.55
N GLY A 325 -23.03 -44.92 -1.80
CA GLY A 325 -21.69 -45.47 -1.89
C GLY A 325 -21.42 -46.22 -3.19
N ARG A 326 -20.13 -46.22 -3.56
CA ARG A 326 -19.53 -47.24 -4.42
C ARG A 326 -18.14 -47.55 -3.91
N LYS A 327 -17.99 -48.79 -3.43
CA LYS A 327 -16.73 -49.44 -3.07
C LYS A 327 -15.74 -49.38 -4.25
N ARG A 328 -14.47 -49.12 -3.96
CA ARG A 328 -13.34 -49.52 -4.82
C ARG A 328 -12.39 -50.41 -4.04
N PRO A 329 -11.81 -51.45 -4.68
CA PRO A 329 -11.06 -52.49 -4.01
C PRO A 329 -9.58 -52.11 -3.82
N VAL A 330 -8.99 -52.87 -2.90
CA VAL A 330 -7.59 -52.95 -2.51
C VAL A 330 -6.75 -53.50 -3.68
N ALA A 331 -5.56 -52.93 -3.88
CA ALA A 331 -4.42 -53.56 -4.56
C ALA A 331 -3.22 -53.31 -3.64
N GLU A 332 -2.83 -54.29 -2.81
CA GLU A 332 -1.82 -55.33 -3.10
C GLU A 332 -0.51 -54.76 -3.67
N ALA A 333 0.45 -54.62 -2.76
CA ALA A 333 1.87 -54.49 -3.04
C ALA A 333 2.47 -55.89 -3.09
N VAL A 334 3.12 -56.23 -4.21
CA VAL A 334 4.06 -57.34 -4.34
C VAL A 334 5.18 -56.86 -5.25
N ASP A 335 6.40 -56.95 -4.72
CA ASP A 335 7.75 -56.76 -5.30
C ASP A 335 8.13 -55.44 -6.01
#